data_AF-A0A1B6AU17-F1
#
_entry.id   AF-A0A1B6AU17-F1
#
_cell.length_a   1.000
_cell.length_b   1.000
_cell.length_c   1.000
_cell.angle_alpha   90.00
_cell.angle_beta   90.00
_cell.angle_gamma   90.00
#
_symmetry.space_group_name_H-M   'P 1'
#
loop_
_entity.id
_entity.type
_entity.pdbx_description
1 polymer ?
#
loop_
_entity_poly.entity_id
_entity_poly.type
_entity_poly.pdbx_seq_one_letter_code
_entity_poly.pdbx_strand_id
1 'polypeptide(L)' 'MPPRSLERHRKPEPAKPPAECDVCRSSVHERQLAEARGDWHKVSDLNAELGNHPHAKRSAR' A
#
# COMPACT_ATOMS: atom_id res chain seq x y z
N MET A 1 2.39 -31.26 -16.74
CA MET A 1 2.50 -30.36 -15.57
C MET A 1 3.22 -29.09 -16.02
N PRO A 2 2.53 -28.00 -16.39
CA PRO A 2 3.21 -26.75 -16.74
C PRO A 2 3.81 -26.10 -15.47
N PRO A 3 4.92 -25.33 -15.60
CA PRO A 3 5.59 -24.73 -14.45
C PRO A 3 4.73 -23.63 -13.85
N ARG A 4 4.67 -23.61 -12.51
CA ARG A 4 3.94 -22.62 -11.69
C ARG A 4 4.28 -21.22 -12.18
N SER A 5 3.32 -20.58 -12.83
CA SER A 5 3.45 -19.17 -13.19
C SER A 5 3.77 -18.39 -11.92
N LEU A 6 4.85 -17.62 -11.94
CA LEU A 6 5.17 -16.56 -10.98
C LEU A 6 4.20 -15.39 -11.21
N GLU A 7 2.92 -15.71 -11.21
CA GLU A 7 1.85 -14.77 -11.47
C GLU A 7 1.76 -13.82 -10.29
N ARG A 8 2.27 -12.62 -10.56
CA ARG A 8 1.75 -11.37 -10.04
C ARG A 8 2.16 -11.15 -8.59
N HIS A 9 3.45 -10.85 -8.43
CA HIS A 9 3.82 -9.78 -7.51
C HIS A 9 3.19 -8.47 -8.05
N ARG A 10 1.86 -8.38 -7.96
CA ARG A 10 1.12 -7.14 -8.11
C ARG A 10 1.67 -6.32 -6.97
N LYS A 11 2.65 -5.45 -7.26
CA LYS A 11 2.94 -4.30 -6.39
C LYS A 11 1.55 -3.78 -6.02
N PRO A 12 1.15 -3.81 -4.74
CA PRO A 12 -0.15 -3.29 -4.36
C PRO A 12 -0.17 -1.88 -4.90
N GLU A 13 -0.96 -1.67 -5.96
CA GLU A 13 -1.21 -0.32 -6.44
C GLU A 13 -1.68 0.42 -5.21
N PRO A 14 -1.05 1.55 -4.85
CA PRO A 14 -1.44 2.27 -3.66
C PRO A 14 -2.92 2.58 -3.83
N ALA A 15 -3.75 1.90 -3.03
CA ALA A 15 -5.18 2.12 -3.03
C ALA A 15 -5.34 3.63 -2.88
N LYS A 16 -5.94 4.27 -3.89
CA LYS A 16 -6.11 5.73 -3.85
C LYS A 16 -6.80 6.02 -2.52
N PRO A 17 -6.15 6.76 -1.61
CA PRO A 17 -6.77 7.03 -0.33
C PRO A 17 -8.11 7.70 -0.62
N PRO A 18 -9.21 7.28 0.02
CA PRO A 18 -10.43 8.06 -0.04
C PRO A 18 -10.06 9.48 0.33
N ALA A 19 -10.46 10.46 -0.48
CA ALA A 19 -10.02 11.86 -0.35
C ALA A 19 -10.29 12.46 1.05
N GLU A 20 -11.16 11.80 1.81
CA GLU A 20 -11.67 12.10 3.15
C GLU A 20 -10.88 11.48 4.33
N CYS A 21 -9.82 10.69 4.11
CA CYS A 21 -9.04 10.12 5.22
C CYS A 21 -7.64 10.75 5.35
N ASP A 22 -7.47 11.59 6.37
CA ASP A 22 -6.19 12.22 6.72
C ASP A 22 -5.09 11.22 7.11
N VAL A 23 -5.47 10.07 7.68
CA VAL A 23 -4.54 8.99 8.01
C VAL A 23 -3.97 8.39 6.73
N CYS A 24 -4.83 8.01 5.77
CA CYS A 24 -4.34 7.46 4.51
C CYS A 24 -3.51 8.48 3.71
N ARG A 25 -3.86 9.78 3.76
CA ARG A 25 -3.08 10.85 3.12
C ARG A 25 -1.71 11.01 3.78
N SER A 26 -1.66 11.02 5.12
CA SER A 26 -0.42 11.11 5.89
C SER A 26 0.48 9.91 5.63
N SER A 27 -0.04 8.68 5.69
CA SER A 27 0.75 7.47 5.43
C SER A 27 1.29 7.42 3.98
N VAL A 28 0.55 7.91 2.99
CA VAL A 28 1.06 8.01 1.60
C VAL A 28 2.20 9.04 1.51
N HIS A 29 2.09 10.18 2.19
CA HIS A 29 3.15 11.18 2.23
C HIS A 29 4.40 10.64 2.95
N GLU A 30 4.23 10.02 4.12
CA GLU A 30 5.34 9.39 4.84
C GLU A 30 6.00 8.28 4.04
N ARG A 31 5.23 7.52 3.24
CA ARG A 31 5.76 6.51 2.34
C ARG A 31 6.66 7.14 1.28
N GLN A 32 6.24 8.24 0.66
CA GLN A 32 7.07 8.95 -0.33
C GLN A 32 8.36 9.48 0.30
N LEU A 33 8.31 9.97 1.54
CA LEU A 33 9.51 10.41 2.27
C LEU A 33 10.44 9.23 2.60
N ALA A 34 9.89 8.09 3.01
CA ALA A 34 10.66 6.87 3.25
C ALA A 34 11.26 6.30 1.96
N GLU A 35 10.52 6.31 0.84
CA GLU A 35 11.01 5.95 -0.49
C GLU A 35 12.19 6.86 -0.89
N ALA A 36 12.08 8.18 -0.69
CA ALA A 36 13.15 9.14 -0.98
C ALA A 36 14.40 8.93 -0.09
N ARG A 37 14.21 8.42 1.13
CA ARG A 37 15.30 8.06 2.06
C ARG A 37 15.91 6.68 1.78
N GLY A 38 15.29 5.87 0.91
CA GLY A 38 15.68 4.47 0.68
C GLY A 38 15.27 3.52 1.80
N ASP A 39 14.35 3.94 2.66
CA ASP A 39 13.95 3.25 3.88
C ASP A 39 12.81 2.24 3.61
N TRP A 40 13.14 1.17 2.88
CA TRP A 40 12.18 0.18 2.38
C TRP A 40 11.43 -0.58 3.49
N HIS A 41 12.01 -0.67 4.69
CA HIS A 41 11.34 -1.23 5.86
C HIS A 41 10.14 -0.37 6.26
N LYS A 42 10.34 0.94 6.36
CA LYS A 42 9.27 1.90 6.69
C LYS A 42 8.20 1.97 5.59
N VAL A 43 8.60 1.86 4.33
CA VAL A 43 7.67 1.77 3.18
C VAL A 43 6.75 0.55 3.30
N SER A 44 7.30 -0.60 3.72
CA SER A 44 6.52 -1.84 3.87
C SER A 44 5.53 -1.77 5.03
N ASP A 45 5.96 -1.20 6.15
CA ASP A 45 5.11 -0.94 7.33
C ASP A 45 3.91 -0.05 6.96
N LEU A 46 4.18 1.10 6.32
CA LEU A 46 3.13 2.03 5.87
C LEU A 46 2.21 1.40 4.82
N ASN A 47 2.71 0.51 3.97
CA ASN A 47 1.89 -0.20 3.00
C ASN A 47 0.97 -1.24 3.68
N ALA A 48 1.44 -1.91 4.73
CA ALA A 48 0.62 -2.80 5.54
C ALA A 48 -0.47 -2.01 6.30
N GLU A 49 -0.12 -0.86 6.88
CA GLU A 49 -1.07 0.04 7.54
C GLU A 49 -2.15 0.55 6.56
N LEU A 50 -1.74 1.03 5.39
CA LEU A 50 -2.66 1.47 4.32
C LEU A 50 -3.58 0.34 3.85
N GLY A 51 -3.07 -0.89 3.72
CA GLY A 51 -3.85 -2.06 3.31
C GLY A 51 -4.79 -2.59 4.40
N ASN A 52 -4.42 -2.46 5.67
CA ASN A 52 -5.27 -2.85 6.80
C ASN A 52 -6.28 -1.78 7.20
N HIS A 53 -6.08 -0.53 6.74
CA HIS A 53 -6.97 0.57 7.05
C HIS A 53 -8.40 0.27 6.57
N PRO A 54 -9.45 0.51 7.39
CA PRO A 54 -10.82 0.08 7.11
C PRO A 54 -11.39 0.60 5.78
N HIS A 55 -10.82 1.68 5.25
CA HIS A 55 -11.21 2.25 3.96
C HIS A 55 -10.66 1.48 2.75
N ALA A 56 -9.52 0.79 2.87
CA ALA A 56 -8.96 -0.02 1.77
C ALA A 56 -9.71 -1.34 1.60
N LYS A 57 -10.25 -1.90 2.69
CA LYS A 57 -11.10 -3.11 2.67
C LYS A 57 -12.54 -2.84 2.23
N ARG A 58 -12.97 -1.58 2.15
CA ARG A 58 -14.35 -1.18 1.79
C ARG A 58 -14.57 -0.96 0.28
N SER A 59 -13.79 -1.63 -0.56
CA SER A 59 -14.10 -1.76 -2.01
C SER A 59 -14.50 -3.20 -2.41
N ALA A 60 -14.77 -4.07 -1.44
CA ALA A 60 -15.36 -5.38 -1.67
C ALA A 60 -16.77 -5.44 -1.04
N ARG A 61 -17.76 -4.88 -1.74
CA ARG A 61 -19.14 -5.31 -1.58
C ARG A 61 -19.84 -5.31 -2.91
#